data_AF-A0A0G2HYB9-F1
#
_entry.id   AF-A0A0G2HYB9-F1
#
_cell.length_a   1.000
_cell.length_b   1.000
_cell.length_c   1.000
_cell.angle_alpha   90.00
_cell.angle_beta   90.00
_cell.angle_gamma   90.00
#
_symmetry.space_group_name_H-M   'P 1'
#
loop_
_entity.id
_entity.type
_entity.pdbx_description
1 polymer ?
#
loop_
_entity_poly.entity_id
_entity_poly.type
_entity_poly.pdbx_seq_one_letter_code
_entity_poly.pdbx_strand_id
1 'polypeptide(L)'
;MSVTLKISSLVIRTLSKPIANQIKAQAREHERFRRICISFAQSLHRLDMRLRLGLLQSSAAIEKQVAREAAAEAQAKKHKHNIATVKTEAQTKLEESLATKQKEKSQEPPKPPPPIRIRPLSEAKAIDSGATFISETFLFLVAGGLIVFEAFRSRRKETSRREDVAERLAELEESEKAARRGLVALEREVLQLKAKLEKQSPKRMKRILPREVWDVDEEEEELEELGWISRVVRYFKWSKKEVVDNTTTPESSNAPSSINSSPASKPLNGSSHPPSSCSPLSSQATK
;
A
#
# COMPACT_ATOMS: atom_id res chain seq x y z
N MET A 1 -37.78 3.57 12.09
CA MET A 1 -37.02 3.40 10.82
C MET A 1 -36.37 4.73 10.47
N SER A 2 -35.03 4.77 10.42
CA SER A 2 -34.26 6.00 10.17
C SER A 2 -34.67 6.64 8.84
N VAL A 3 -35.12 7.89 8.88
CA VAL A 3 -35.52 8.69 7.71
C VAL A 3 -34.38 8.77 6.70
N THR A 4 -33.15 8.85 7.19
CA THR A 4 -31.93 8.85 6.38
C THR A 4 -31.78 7.58 5.54
N LEU A 5 -32.09 6.41 6.09
CA LEU A 5 -32.04 5.13 5.36
C LEU A 5 -33.16 5.04 4.29
N LYS A 6 -34.32 5.64 4.57
CA LYS A 6 -35.42 5.71 3.61
C LYS A 6 -35.10 6.65 2.45
N ILE A 7 -34.53 7.81 2.73
CA ILE A 7 -34.12 8.77 1.70
C ILE A 7 -32.96 8.22 0.88
N SER A 8 -31.94 7.61 1.52
CA SER A 8 -30.81 7.03 0.78
C SER A 8 -31.25 5.87 -0.13
N SER A 9 -32.08 4.95 0.36
CA SER A 9 -32.60 3.85 -0.48
C SER A 9 -33.50 4.34 -1.60
N LEU A 10 -34.27 5.41 -1.39
CA LEU A 10 -35.08 6.04 -2.44
C LEU A 10 -34.18 6.66 -3.51
N VAL A 11 -33.16 7.44 -3.13
CA VAL A 11 -32.20 8.07 -4.05
C VAL A 11 -31.45 7.04 -4.89
N ILE A 12 -30.98 5.95 -4.26
CA ILE A 12 -30.31 4.85 -4.96
C ILE A 12 -31.28 4.24 -5.99
N ARG A 13 -32.54 4.00 -5.63
CA ARG A 13 -33.54 3.42 -6.52
C ARG A 13 -33.96 4.37 -7.65
N THR A 14 -34.02 5.67 -7.39
CA THR A 14 -34.40 6.69 -8.37
C THR A 14 -33.29 7.02 -9.34
N LEU A 15 -32.01 6.89 -8.96
CA LEU A 15 -30.90 7.12 -9.88
C LEU A 15 -30.49 5.84 -10.63
N SER A 16 -30.45 4.70 -9.95
CA SER A 16 -29.93 3.46 -10.53
C SER A 16 -30.83 2.90 -11.65
N LYS A 17 -32.16 2.98 -11.50
CA LYS A 17 -33.11 2.44 -12.49
C LYS A 17 -33.14 3.20 -13.83
N PRO A 18 -33.30 4.55 -13.87
CA PRO A 18 -33.33 5.26 -15.14
C PRO A 18 -31.99 5.19 -15.86
N ILE A 19 -30.87 5.24 -15.13
CA ILE A 19 -29.53 5.12 -15.72
C ILE A 19 -29.35 3.74 -16.35
N ALA A 20 -29.70 2.65 -15.65
CA ALA A 20 -29.61 1.31 -16.21
C ALA A 20 -30.50 1.15 -17.47
N ASN A 21 -31.71 1.71 -17.45
CA ASN A 21 -32.62 1.65 -18.59
C ASN A 21 -32.11 2.47 -19.80
N GLN A 22 -31.53 3.65 -19.57
CA GLN A 22 -30.91 4.46 -20.62
C GLN A 22 -29.70 3.76 -21.24
N ILE A 23 -28.83 3.17 -20.42
CA ILE A 23 -27.67 2.42 -20.91
C ILE A 23 -28.11 1.19 -21.73
N LYS A 24 -29.19 0.51 -21.33
CA LYS A 24 -29.77 -0.59 -22.11
C LYS A 24 -30.32 -0.14 -23.46
N ALA A 25 -30.99 1.01 -23.52
CA ALA A 25 -31.47 1.58 -24.78
C ALA A 25 -30.28 1.93 -25.69
N GLN A 26 -29.26 2.59 -25.16
CA GLN A 26 -28.05 2.93 -25.91
C GLN A 26 -27.24 1.72 -26.37
N ALA A 27 -27.24 0.63 -25.61
CA ALA A 27 -26.61 -0.63 -26.02
C ALA A 27 -27.31 -1.32 -27.20
N ARG A 28 -28.57 -0.97 -27.49
CA ARG A 28 -29.28 -1.43 -28.67
C ARG A 28 -29.06 -0.52 -29.87
N GLU A 29 -28.88 0.77 -29.62
CA GLU A 29 -28.68 1.78 -30.68
C GLU A 29 -27.23 1.86 -31.17
N HIS A 30 -26.25 1.54 -30.31
CA HIS A 30 -24.83 1.65 -30.64
C HIS A 30 -24.09 0.31 -30.62
N GLU A 31 -23.70 -0.18 -31.81
CA GLU A 31 -22.95 -1.43 -31.99
C GLU A 31 -21.55 -1.43 -31.35
N ARG A 32 -20.90 -0.27 -31.24
CA ARG A 32 -19.61 -0.17 -30.51
C ARG A 32 -19.81 -0.38 -29.02
N PHE A 33 -20.84 0.26 -28.47
CA PHE A 33 -21.16 0.15 -27.05
C PHE A 33 -21.68 -1.25 -26.70
N ARG A 34 -22.51 -1.84 -27.57
CA ARG A 34 -22.94 -3.25 -27.48
C ARG A 34 -21.76 -4.19 -27.34
N ARG A 35 -20.74 -4.05 -28.19
CA ARG A 35 -19.52 -4.88 -28.15
C ARG A 35 -18.74 -4.71 -26.84
N ILE A 36 -18.67 -3.50 -26.29
CA ILE A 36 -18.04 -3.24 -24.99
C ILE A 36 -18.83 -3.91 -23.87
N CYS A 37 -20.16 -3.78 -23.86
CA CYS A 37 -21.01 -4.46 -22.88
C CYS A 37 -20.85 -5.98 -22.93
N ILE A 38 -20.86 -6.56 -24.14
CA ILE A 38 -20.70 -8.02 -24.33
C ILE A 38 -19.30 -8.48 -23.91
N SER A 39 -18.24 -7.77 -24.31
CA SER A 39 -16.87 -8.16 -23.95
C SER A 39 -16.64 -8.09 -22.45
N PHE A 40 -17.18 -7.05 -21.79
CA PHE A 40 -17.08 -6.89 -20.34
C PHE A 40 -17.91 -7.94 -19.60
N ALA A 41 -19.14 -8.19 -20.01
CA ALA A 41 -20.00 -9.22 -19.43
C ALA A 41 -19.39 -10.63 -19.57
N GLN A 42 -18.77 -10.92 -20.73
CA GLN A 42 -18.06 -12.18 -20.92
C GLN A 42 -16.78 -12.26 -20.10
N SER A 43 -16.02 -11.18 -19.97
CA SER A 43 -14.83 -11.13 -19.10
C SER A 43 -15.21 -11.41 -17.65
N LEU A 44 -16.23 -10.71 -17.14
CA LEU A 44 -16.72 -10.89 -15.78
C LEU A 44 -17.29 -12.30 -15.57
N HIS A 45 -18.01 -12.86 -16.53
CA HIS A 45 -18.47 -14.24 -16.44
C HIS A 45 -17.31 -15.24 -16.38
N ARG A 46 -16.26 -15.03 -17.18
CA ARG A 46 -15.05 -15.86 -17.15
C ARG A 46 -14.31 -15.71 -15.83
N LEU A 47 -14.23 -14.51 -15.27
CA LEU A 47 -13.62 -14.24 -13.98
C LEU A 47 -14.42 -14.89 -12.84
N ASP A 48 -15.74 -14.72 -12.80
CA ASP A 48 -16.63 -15.34 -11.81
C ASP A 48 -16.53 -16.87 -11.86
N MET A 49 -16.61 -17.47 -13.05
CA MET A 49 -16.42 -18.92 -13.20
C MET A 49 -15.00 -19.37 -12.82
N ARG A 50 -13.96 -18.61 -13.16
CA ARG A 50 -12.58 -18.93 -12.77
C ARG A 50 -12.39 -18.85 -11.27
N LEU A 51 -12.98 -17.85 -10.60
CA LEU A 51 -12.93 -17.72 -9.14
C LEU A 51 -13.71 -18.85 -8.47
N ARG A 52 -14.93 -19.17 -8.94
CA ARG A 52 -15.72 -20.28 -8.41
C ARG A 52 -15.00 -21.61 -8.56
N LEU A 53 -14.44 -21.88 -9.74
CA LEU A 53 -13.74 -23.11 -10.01
C LEU A 53 -12.39 -23.16 -9.28
N GLY A 54 -11.72 -22.02 -9.11
CA GLY A 54 -10.51 -21.90 -8.29
C GLY A 54 -10.79 -22.19 -6.80
N LEU A 55 -11.87 -21.63 -6.25
CA LEU A 55 -12.29 -21.86 -4.87
C LEU A 55 -12.71 -23.32 -4.63
N LEU A 56 -13.47 -23.91 -5.56
CA LEU A 56 -13.88 -25.32 -5.49
C LEU A 56 -12.69 -26.27 -5.64
N GLN A 57 -11.74 -25.97 -6.53
CA GLN A 57 -10.51 -26.75 -6.68
C GLN A 57 -9.61 -26.66 -5.45
N SER A 58 -9.47 -25.48 -4.82
CA SER A 58 -8.69 -25.35 -3.59
C SER A 58 -9.29 -26.17 -2.45
N SER A 59 -10.62 -26.20 -2.30
CA SER A 59 -11.30 -27.02 -1.28
C SER A 59 -11.11 -28.51 -1.54
N ALA A 60 -11.40 -28.96 -2.77
CA ALA A 60 -11.27 -30.37 -3.14
C ALA A 60 -9.81 -30.87 -3.10
N ALA A 61 -8.84 -29.99 -3.38
CA ALA A 61 -7.42 -30.32 -3.25
C ALA A 61 -7.00 -30.50 -1.79
N ILE A 62 -7.50 -29.65 -0.88
CA ILE A 62 -7.28 -29.76 0.57
C ILE A 62 -7.92 -31.05 1.10
N GLU A 63 -9.18 -31.33 0.74
CA GLU A 63 -9.87 -32.57 1.13
C GLU A 63 -9.13 -33.83 0.65
N LYS A 64 -8.60 -33.80 -0.57
CA LYS A 64 -7.83 -34.91 -1.14
C LYS A 64 -6.46 -35.09 -0.46
N GLN A 65 -5.84 -34.03 0.04
CA GLN A 65 -4.60 -34.10 0.82
C GLN A 65 -4.86 -34.73 2.19
N VAL A 66 -5.89 -34.28 2.92
CA VAL A 66 -6.31 -34.84 4.20
C VAL A 66 -6.69 -36.33 4.05
N ALA A 67 -7.42 -36.69 3.00
CA ALA A 67 -7.78 -38.09 2.74
C ALA A 67 -6.55 -38.97 2.40
N ARG A 68 -5.52 -38.41 1.74
CA ARG A 68 -4.27 -39.11 1.45
C ARG A 68 -3.43 -39.31 2.71
N GLU A 69 -3.37 -38.32 3.60
CA GLU A 69 -2.70 -38.43 4.89
C GLU A 69 -3.39 -39.46 5.80
N ALA A 70 -4.73 -39.44 5.88
CA ALA A 70 -5.51 -40.44 6.61
C ALA A 70 -5.33 -41.86 6.03
N ALA A 71 -5.27 -41.98 4.70
CA ALA A 71 -5.02 -43.27 4.04
C ALA A 71 -3.57 -43.75 4.25
N ALA A 72 -2.58 -42.85 4.23
CA ALA A 72 -1.19 -43.17 4.52
C ALA A 72 -1.00 -43.60 5.97
N GLU A 73 -1.68 -42.97 6.93
CA GLU A 73 -1.69 -43.40 8.33
C GLU A 73 -2.39 -44.76 8.53
N ALA A 74 -3.49 -45.01 7.83
CA ALA A 74 -4.17 -46.31 7.84
C ALA A 74 -3.29 -47.41 7.22
N GLN A 75 -2.54 -47.11 6.16
CA GLN A 75 -1.57 -48.02 5.56
C GLN A 75 -0.35 -48.23 6.45
N ALA A 76 0.18 -47.18 7.09
CA ALA A 76 1.28 -47.29 8.06
C ALA A 76 0.89 -48.14 9.28
N LYS A 77 -0.37 -48.10 9.72
CA LYS A 77 -0.90 -48.99 10.77
C LYS A 77 -1.03 -50.44 10.28
N LYS A 78 -1.36 -50.68 9.01
CA LYS A 78 -1.42 -52.03 8.40
C LYS A 78 -0.04 -52.64 8.13
N HIS A 79 0.95 -51.84 7.75
CA HIS A 79 2.33 -52.30 7.52
C HIS A 79 3.09 -52.65 8.80
N LYS A 80 2.68 -52.11 9.97
CA LYS A 80 3.26 -52.47 11.27
C LYS A 80 2.90 -53.89 11.74
N HIS A 81 1.91 -54.56 11.14
CA HIS A 81 1.48 -55.91 11.53
C HIS A 81 1.93 -57.03 10.57
N ASN A 82 2.60 -56.70 9.45
CA ASN A 82 3.08 -57.72 8.51
C ASN A 82 4.57 -58.02 8.78
N ILE A 83 4.84 -58.69 9.89
CA ILE A 83 6.16 -59.28 10.17
C ILE A 83 6.24 -60.62 9.44
N ALA A 84 7.16 -60.65 8.47
CA ALA A 84 7.91 -61.80 7.98
C ALA A 84 7.13 -63.10 7.70
N THR A 85 6.80 -63.30 6.43
CA THR A 85 6.83 -64.67 5.87
C THR A 85 7.33 -64.62 4.43
N VAL A 86 8.39 -65.39 4.17
CA VAL A 86 9.10 -65.49 2.90
C VAL A 86 8.14 -65.93 1.79
N LYS A 87 8.05 -65.14 0.71
CA LYS A 87 7.37 -65.54 -0.53
C LYS A 87 8.33 -65.48 -1.72
N THR A 88 8.09 -66.45 -2.59
CA THR A 88 8.90 -66.96 -3.70
C THR A 88 9.02 -65.99 -4.89
N GLU A 89 10.15 -66.10 -5.59
CA GLU A 89 10.66 -65.22 -6.68
C GLU A 89 9.76 -65.04 -7.92
N ALA A 90 8.65 -65.78 -8.02
CA ALA A 90 7.70 -65.68 -9.14
C ALA A 90 6.63 -64.59 -8.93
N GLN A 91 6.29 -64.26 -7.69
CA GLN A 91 5.30 -63.23 -7.37
C GLN A 91 5.91 -61.82 -7.41
N THR A 92 7.20 -61.70 -7.10
CA THR A 92 7.94 -60.43 -7.17
C THR A 92 8.10 -59.92 -8.60
N LYS A 93 8.24 -60.79 -9.60
CA LYS A 93 8.36 -60.37 -11.01
C LYS A 93 7.02 -59.93 -11.63
N LEU A 94 5.91 -60.51 -11.18
CA LEU A 94 4.57 -60.04 -11.57
C LEU A 94 4.20 -58.73 -10.85
N GLU A 95 4.55 -58.59 -9.57
CA GLU A 95 4.40 -57.32 -8.85
C GLU A 95 5.35 -56.23 -9.39
N GLU A 96 6.58 -56.56 -9.78
CA GLU A 96 7.55 -55.62 -10.35
C GLU A 96 7.15 -55.20 -11.77
N SER A 97 6.57 -56.10 -12.59
CA SER A 97 6.06 -55.77 -13.93
C SER A 97 4.73 -54.99 -13.89
N LEU A 98 3.88 -55.23 -12.89
CA LEU A 98 2.72 -54.40 -12.62
C LEU A 98 3.11 -53.07 -11.98
N ALA A 99 4.15 -53.03 -11.13
CA ALA A 99 4.69 -51.82 -10.53
C ALA A 99 5.45 -50.96 -11.55
N THR A 100 6.11 -51.54 -12.54
CA THR A 100 6.72 -50.82 -13.67
C THR A 100 5.66 -50.30 -14.63
N LYS A 101 4.60 -51.08 -14.96
CA LYS A 101 3.44 -50.56 -15.71
C LYS A 101 2.67 -49.48 -14.96
N GLN A 102 2.57 -49.58 -13.63
CA GLN A 102 1.96 -48.55 -12.79
C GLN A 102 2.88 -47.33 -12.63
N LYS A 103 4.21 -47.50 -12.57
CA LYS A 103 5.19 -46.40 -12.60
C LYS A 103 5.22 -45.72 -13.96
N GLU A 104 5.09 -46.44 -15.07
CA GLU A 104 5.02 -45.89 -16.42
C GLU A 104 3.71 -45.09 -16.62
N LYS A 105 2.59 -45.57 -16.07
CA LYS A 105 1.33 -44.80 -16.00
C LYS A 105 1.35 -43.65 -14.99
N SER A 106 2.32 -43.64 -14.08
CA SER A 106 2.55 -42.58 -13.08
C SER A 106 3.69 -41.62 -13.46
N GLN A 107 4.38 -41.89 -14.58
CA GLN A 107 5.52 -41.13 -15.10
C GLN A 107 5.24 -40.62 -16.52
N GLU A 108 3.97 -40.44 -16.89
CA GLU A 108 3.62 -39.33 -17.77
C GLU A 108 3.51 -38.09 -16.86
N PRO A 109 4.28 -37.02 -17.11
CA PRO A 109 4.15 -35.79 -16.31
C PRO A 109 2.68 -35.41 -16.25
N PRO A 110 2.14 -35.00 -15.09
CA PRO A 110 0.72 -34.79 -14.90
C PRO A 110 0.21 -33.85 -16.00
N LYS A 111 -0.54 -34.41 -16.95
CA LYS A 111 -1.11 -33.64 -18.07
C LYS A 111 -1.90 -32.48 -17.43
N PRO A 112 -1.61 -31.22 -17.80
CA PRO A 112 -2.32 -30.09 -17.20
C PRO A 112 -3.82 -30.31 -17.39
N PRO A 113 -4.65 -30.04 -16.35
CA PRO A 113 -6.09 -30.23 -16.47
C PRO A 113 -6.60 -29.50 -17.72
N PRO A 114 -7.50 -30.12 -18.51
CA PRO A 114 -7.97 -29.53 -19.76
C PRO A 114 -8.56 -28.15 -19.47
N PRO A 115 -8.31 -27.16 -20.35
CA PRO A 115 -8.79 -25.81 -20.13
C PRO A 115 -10.32 -25.83 -20.04
N ILE A 116 -10.84 -25.26 -18.95
CA ILE A 116 -12.27 -25.23 -18.68
C ILE A 116 -12.93 -24.34 -19.74
N ARG A 117 -13.66 -24.98 -20.66
CA ARG A 117 -14.33 -24.31 -21.78
C ARG A 117 -15.68 -23.75 -21.31
N ILE A 118 -15.64 -22.54 -20.77
CA ILE A 118 -16.84 -21.83 -20.30
C ILE A 118 -17.66 -21.37 -21.51
N ARG A 119 -18.96 -21.72 -21.54
CA ARG A 119 -19.87 -21.30 -22.62
C ARG A 119 -20.13 -19.79 -22.51
N PRO A 120 -20.07 -19.02 -23.61
CA PRO A 120 -20.39 -17.60 -23.57
C PRO A 120 -21.86 -17.39 -23.22
N LEU A 121 -22.17 -16.29 -22.51
CA LEU A 121 -23.55 -15.87 -22.28
C LEU A 121 -24.24 -15.52 -23.59
N SER A 122 -25.56 -15.70 -23.65
CA SER A 122 -26.38 -15.17 -24.74
C SER A 122 -26.23 -13.65 -24.81
N GLU A 123 -26.27 -13.11 -26.02
CA GLU A 123 -26.01 -11.68 -26.23
C GLU A 123 -26.98 -10.79 -25.46
N ALA A 124 -28.28 -11.13 -25.44
CA ALA A 124 -29.28 -10.38 -24.68
C ALA A 124 -28.93 -10.30 -23.19
N LYS A 125 -28.54 -11.43 -22.58
CA LYS A 125 -28.17 -11.49 -21.17
C LYS A 125 -26.85 -10.77 -20.89
N ALA A 126 -25.90 -10.84 -21.83
CA ALA A 126 -24.63 -10.12 -21.73
C ALA A 126 -24.82 -8.60 -21.82
N ILE A 127 -25.77 -8.12 -22.63
CA ILE A 127 -26.11 -6.70 -22.71
C ILE A 127 -26.75 -6.22 -21.41
N ASP A 128 -27.71 -6.98 -20.86
CA ASP A 128 -28.40 -6.62 -19.62
C ASP A 128 -27.45 -6.58 -18.41
N SER A 129 -26.58 -7.59 -18.28
CA SER A 129 -25.58 -7.62 -17.21
C SER A 129 -24.53 -6.53 -17.43
N GLY A 130 -23.98 -6.40 -18.64
CA GLY A 130 -23.00 -5.38 -18.99
C GLY A 130 -23.50 -3.96 -18.70
N ALA A 131 -24.73 -3.64 -19.08
CA ALA A 131 -25.34 -2.33 -18.82
C ALA A 131 -25.46 -2.03 -17.32
N THR A 132 -25.92 -3.00 -16.53
CA THR A 132 -26.07 -2.85 -15.06
C THR A 132 -24.70 -2.59 -14.41
N PHE A 133 -23.68 -3.37 -14.77
CA PHE A 133 -22.33 -3.19 -14.25
C PHE A 133 -21.69 -1.85 -14.65
N ILE A 134 -21.90 -1.39 -15.89
CA ILE A 134 -21.36 -0.09 -16.34
C ILE A 134 -22.00 1.05 -15.55
N SER A 135 -23.33 1.03 -15.34
CA SER A 135 -23.98 2.03 -14.50
C SER A 135 -23.48 2.00 -13.06
N GLU A 136 -23.30 0.81 -12.50
CA GLU A 136 -22.85 0.64 -11.12
C GLU A 136 -21.40 1.10 -10.94
N THR A 137 -20.51 0.70 -11.85
CA THR A 137 -19.09 1.12 -11.85
C THR A 137 -18.97 2.62 -12.02
N PHE A 138 -19.76 3.23 -12.91
CA PHE A 138 -19.78 4.67 -13.08
C PHE A 138 -20.22 5.39 -11.79
N LEU A 139 -21.31 4.93 -11.17
CA LEU A 139 -21.77 5.50 -9.90
C LEU A 139 -20.74 5.33 -8.78
N PHE A 140 -20.09 4.17 -8.66
CA PHE A 140 -19.03 3.94 -7.67
C PHE A 140 -17.78 4.77 -7.93
N LEU A 141 -17.39 4.96 -9.20
CA LEU A 141 -16.24 5.78 -9.56
C LEU A 141 -16.52 7.24 -9.24
N VAL A 142 -17.71 7.75 -9.56
CA VAL A 142 -18.11 9.13 -9.22
C VAL A 142 -18.23 9.30 -7.71
N ALA A 143 -18.97 8.43 -7.02
CA ALA A 143 -19.17 8.53 -5.58
C ALA A 143 -17.87 8.32 -4.79
N GLY A 144 -17.12 7.26 -5.10
CA GLY A 144 -15.82 6.96 -4.50
C GLY A 144 -14.79 8.02 -4.86
N GLY A 145 -14.80 8.51 -6.10
CA GLY A 145 -13.94 9.59 -6.56
C GLY A 145 -14.20 10.89 -5.80
N LEU A 146 -15.46 11.25 -5.55
CA LEU A 146 -15.81 12.42 -4.73
C LEU A 146 -15.36 12.27 -3.28
N ILE A 147 -15.54 11.09 -2.67
CA ILE A 147 -15.08 10.82 -1.31
C ILE A 147 -13.55 10.91 -1.22
N VAL A 148 -12.82 10.28 -2.15
CA VAL A 148 -11.35 10.33 -2.19
C VAL A 148 -10.87 11.75 -2.48
N PHE A 149 -11.54 12.48 -3.37
CA PHE A 149 -11.21 13.86 -3.69
C PHE A 149 -11.41 14.80 -2.50
N GLU A 150 -12.54 14.68 -1.80
CA GLU A 150 -12.80 15.44 -0.57
C GLU A 150 -11.80 15.06 0.52
N ALA A 151 -11.54 13.77 0.72
CA ALA A 151 -10.55 13.30 1.69
C ALA A 151 -9.16 13.84 1.36
N PHE A 152 -8.72 13.78 0.10
CA PHE A 152 -7.44 14.31 -0.35
C PHE A 152 -7.36 15.83 -0.16
N ARG A 153 -8.42 16.56 -0.49
CA ARG A 153 -8.51 18.01 -0.30
C ARG A 153 -8.54 18.41 1.18
N SER A 154 -9.26 17.68 2.02
CA SER A 154 -9.36 17.91 3.46
C SER A 154 -8.03 17.62 4.15
N ARG A 155 -7.35 16.53 3.74
CA ARG A 155 -6.06 16.11 4.31
C ARG A 155 -4.99 17.18 4.18
N ARG A 156 -4.96 17.95 3.08
CA ARG A 156 -4.00 19.06 2.92
C ARG A 156 -4.14 20.17 3.98
N LYS A 157 -5.34 20.39 4.53
CA LYS A 157 -5.54 21.40 5.59
C LYS A 157 -5.26 20.84 6.97
N GLU A 158 -5.63 19.57 7.19
CA GLU A 158 -5.35 18.89 8.45
C GLU A 158 -3.85 18.67 8.66
N THR A 159 -3.06 18.45 7.60
CA THR A 159 -1.60 18.34 7.72
C THR A 159 -0.97 19.62 8.25
N SER A 160 -1.33 20.80 7.72
CA SER A 160 -0.82 22.06 8.24
C SER A 160 -1.23 22.30 9.69
N ARG A 161 -2.49 21.99 10.06
CA ARG A 161 -2.91 22.10 11.47
C ARG A 161 -2.13 21.16 12.39
N ARG A 162 -1.76 19.97 11.90
CA ARG A 162 -0.92 19.02 12.65
C ARG A 162 0.52 19.49 12.76
N GLU A 163 1.05 20.11 11.72
CA GLU A 163 2.37 20.75 11.72
C GLU A 163 2.40 21.91 12.74
N ASP A 164 1.41 22.81 12.73
CA ASP A 164 1.31 23.91 13.69
C ASP A 164 1.22 23.42 15.15
N VAL A 165 0.46 22.34 15.39
CA VAL A 165 0.36 21.74 16.73
C VAL A 165 1.68 21.08 17.13
N ALA A 166 2.34 20.40 16.21
CA ALA A 166 3.64 19.78 16.48
C ALA A 166 4.72 20.83 16.78
N GLU A 167 4.74 21.95 16.05
CA GLU A 167 5.66 23.07 16.31
C GLU A 167 5.45 23.65 17.71
N ARG A 168 4.19 23.90 18.11
CA ARG A 168 3.87 24.39 19.46
C ARG A 168 4.26 23.41 20.56
N LEU A 169 4.11 22.10 20.32
CA LEU A 169 4.52 21.09 21.29
C LEU A 169 6.04 21.08 21.45
N ALA A 170 6.79 21.18 20.35
CA ALA A 170 8.25 21.26 20.38
C ALA A 170 8.74 22.52 21.10
N GLU A 171 8.14 23.68 20.83
CA GLU A 171 8.46 24.94 21.52
C GLU A 171 8.21 24.85 23.03
N LEU A 172 7.05 24.28 23.43
CA LEU A 172 6.72 24.08 24.84
C LEU A 172 7.72 23.14 25.52
N GLU A 173 8.06 22.03 24.86
CA GLU A 173 9.05 21.08 25.36
C GLU A 173 10.43 21.72 25.52
N GLU A 174 10.89 22.49 24.53
CA GLU A 174 12.16 23.22 24.60
C GLU A 174 12.15 24.26 25.74
N SER A 175 11.06 25.01 25.90
CA SER A 175 10.91 26.00 26.98
C SER A 175 10.96 25.34 28.36
N GLU A 176 10.35 24.15 28.48
CA GLU A 176 10.38 23.37 29.71
C GLU A 176 11.80 22.87 29.99
N LYS A 177 12.49 22.31 28.99
CA LYS A 177 13.88 21.86 29.10
C LYS A 177 14.80 23.01 29.49
N ALA A 178 14.64 24.19 28.90
CA ALA A 178 15.41 25.39 29.24
C ALA A 178 15.17 25.84 30.70
N ALA A 179 13.91 25.83 31.15
CA ALA A 179 13.58 26.15 32.54
C ALA A 179 14.19 25.14 33.52
N ARG A 180 14.13 23.84 33.21
CA ARG A 180 14.75 22.77 34.00
C ARG A 180 16.28 22.95 34.09
N ARG A 181 16.95 23.26 32.97
CA ARG A 181 18.40 23.57 32.94
C ARG A 181 18.76 24.80 33.80
N GLY A 182 17.94 25.84 33.75
CA GLY A 182 18.12 27.04 34.59
C GLY A 182 18.06 26.74 36.09
N LEU A 183 17.09 25.91 36.51
CA LEU A 183 16.98 25.47 37.91
C LEU A 183 18.21 24.69 38.37
N VAL A 184 18.71 23.79 37.52
CA VAL A 184 19.93 23.01 37.78
C VAL A 184 21.14 23.92 37.96
N ALA A 185 21.30 24.94 37.11
CA ALA A 185 22.39 25.90 37.23
C ALA A 185 22.33 26.66 38.57
N LEU A 186 21.14 27.13 38.95
CA LEU A 186 20.93 27.86 40.19
C LEU A 186 21.19 26.98 41.43
N GLU A 187 20.79 25.71 41.42
CA GLU A 187 21.10 24.80 42.52
C GLU A 187 22.61 24.64 42.72
N ARG A 188 23.38 24.53 41.63
CA ARG A 188 24.84 24.45 41.71
C ARG A 188 25.44 25.66 42.40
N GLU A 189 24.95 26.86 42.09
CA GLU A 189 25.40 28.10 42.73
C GLU A 189 25.05 28.13 44.22
N VAL A 190 23.83 27.76 44.58
CA VAL A 190 23.39 27.70 45.98
C VAL A 190 24.25 26.71 46.79
N LEU A 191 24.52 25.53 46.23
CA LEU A 191 25.37 24.52 46.87
C LEU A 191 26.81 25.02 47.04
N GLN A 192 27.37 25.71 46.04
CA GLN A 192 28.70 26.30 46.14
C GLN A 192 28.78 27.36 47.24
N LEU A 193 27.79 28.26 47.31
CA LEU A 193 27.74 29.30 48.35
C LEU A 193 27.59 28.70 49.75
N LYS A 194 26.72 27.70 49.91
CA LYS A 194 26.57 27.00 51.19
C LYS A 194 27.85 26.27 51.60
N ALA A 195 28.55 25.61 50.67
CA ALA A 195 29.83 24.95 50.98
C ALA A 195 30.92 25.95 51.44
N LYS A 196 30.98 27.13 50.83
CA LYS A 196 31.87 28.23 51.28
C LYS A 196 31.52 28.70 52.69
N LEU A 197 30.23 28.78 53.03
CA LEU A 197 29.76 29.24 54.33
C LEU A 197 29.95 28.19 55.44
N GLU A 198 29.63 26.92 55.18
CA GLU A 198 29.65 25.86 56.20
C GLU A 198 30.99 25.13 56.35
N LYS A 199 31.98 25.35 55.46
CA LYS A 199 33.23 24.57 55.38
C LYS A 199 33.00 23.04 55.32
N GLN A 200 31.78 22.60 55.02
CA GLN A 200 31.44 21.21 54.81
C GLN A 200 31.67 20.84 53.34
N SER A 201 32.09 19.60 53.09
CA SER A 201 32.37 19.15 51.73
C SER A 201 31.09 19.02 50.92
N PRO A 202 31.10 19.39 49.62
CA PRO A 202 29.91 19.46 48.77
C PRO A 202 29.20 18.09 48.58
N LYS A 203 29.88 16.98 48.91
CA LYS A 203 29.32 15.62 48.87
C LYS A 203 28.32 15.30 49.99
N ARG A 204 28.36 16.03 51.12
CA ARG A 204 27.47 15.78 52.27
C ARG A 204 26.13 16.52 52.15
N MET A 205 26.04 17.46 51.20
CA MET A 205 24.84 18.24 50.95
C MET A 205 23.89 17.43 50.07
N LYS A 206 22.66 17.20 50.55
CA LYS A 206 21.62 16.52 49.77
C LYS A 206 21.14 17.45 48.66
N ARG A 207 21.07 16.95 47.42
CA ARG A 207 20.49 17.68 46.29
C ARG A 207 19.04 18.04 46.58
N ILE A 208 18.64 19.22 46.13
CA ILE A 208 17.40 19.89 46.52
C ILE A 208 16.34 19.69 45.43
N LEU A 209 16.73 19.63 44.14
CA LEU A 209 15.79 19.38 43.04
C LEU A 209 15.45 17.87 42.86
N PRO A 210 14.18 17.54 42.55
CA PRO A 210 13.72 16.19 42.21
C PRO A 210 14.46 15.57 41.02
N ARG A 211 14.50 14.23 40.95
CA ARG A 211 15.30 13.46 39.97
C ARG A 211 14.92 13.78 38.52
N GLU A 212 13.65 14.04 38.28
CA GLU A 212 13.04 14.33 36.98
C GLU A 212 13.61 15.61 36.33
N VAL A 213 14.13 16.56 37.10
CA VAL A 213 14.71 17.82 36.58
C VAL A 213 16.15 17.61 36.06
N TRP A 214 16.81 16.54 36.48
CA TRP A 214 18.21 16.23 36.13
C TRP A 214 18.36 15.35 34.90
N ASP A 215 17.36 14.55 34.58
CA ASP A 215 17.39 13.52 33.52
C ASP A 215 17.03 14.09 32.12
N VAL A 216 17.09 15.41 31.94
CA VAL A 216 16.58 16.12 30.74
C VAL A 216 17.38 15.84 29.47
N ASP A 217 18.64 15.46 29.59
CA ASP A 217 19.54 15.24 28.45
C ASP A 217 19.70 13.73 28.10
N GLU A 218 19.27 12.79 28.96
CA GLU A 218 19.44 11.33 28.71
C GLU A 218 18.34 10.75 27.79
N GLU A 219 17.12 11.30 27.79
CA GLU A 219 16.01 10.76 26.98
C GLU A 219 16.09 11.11 25.47
N GLU A 220 16.83 12.16 25.08
CA GLU A 220 16.99 12.54 23.66
C GLU A 220 17.95 11.61 22.90
N GLU A 221 18.94 11.01 23.57
CA GLU A 221 19.92 10.11 22.93
C GLU A 221 19.39 8.67 22.73
N GLU A 222 18.42 8.20 23.53
CA GLU A 222 17.90 6.82 23.42
C GLU A 222 16.92 6.60 22.25
N LEU A 223 16.34 7.66 21.66
CA LEU A 223 15.29 7.54 20.64
C LEU A 223 15.80 7.28 19.21
N GLU A 224 17.11 7.34 18.97
CA GLU A 224 17.70 7.04 17.65
C GLU A 224 17.84 5.54 17.35
N GLU A 225 17.66 4.65 18.33
CA GLU A 225 17.87 3.20 18.17
C GLU A 225 16.61 2.37 17.84
N LEU A 226 15.56 2.96 17.28
CA LEU A 226 14.36 2.20 16.86
C LEU A 226 14.54 1.55 15.47
N GLY A 227 15.50 0.62 15.38
CA GLY A 227 15.97 -0.08 14.16
C GLY A 227 14.97 -1.03 13.46
N TRP A 228 13.80 -1.30 14.03
CA TRP A 228 12.77 -2.14 13.40
C TRP A 228 12.08 -1.45 12.20
N ILE A 229 11.83 -0.15 12.29
CA ILE A 229 11.17 0.65 11.24
C ILE A 229 12.07 0.74 10.01
N SER A 230 13.38 0.87 10.21
CA SER A 230 14.42 0.83 9.17
C SER A 230 14.46 -0.49 8.41
N ARG A 231 14.13 -1.62 9.06
CA ARG A 231 14.08 -2.95 8.43
C ARG A 231 12.82 -3.12 7.57
N VAL A 232 11.69 -2.60 8.03
CA VAL A 232 10.41 -2.60 7.28
C VAL A 232 10.49 -1.70 6.04
N VAL A 233 11.08 -0.51 6.18
CA VAL A 233 11.29 0.43 5.06
C VAL A 233 12.22 -0.17 3.99
N ARG A 234 13.23 -0.96 4.38
CA ARG A 234 14.12 -1.66 3.45
C ARG A 234 13.38 -2.72 2.63
N TYR A 235 12.45 -3.45 3.25
CA TYR A 235 11.62 -4.46 2.58
C TYR A 235 10.63 -3.82 1.58
N PHE A 236 10.07 -2.67 1.94
CA PHE A 236 9.11 -1.96 1.09
C PHE A 236 9.79 -1.21 -0.08
N LYS A 237 11.01 -0.70 0.12
CA LYS A 237 11.80 -0.01 -0.90
C LYS A 237 12.34 -0.95 -2.00
N TRP A 238 12.47 -2.25 -1.71
CA TRP A 238 12.93 -3.27 -2.67
C TRP A 238 11.89 -3.61 -3.76
N SER A 239 10.59 -3.41 -3.51
CA SER A 239 9.54 -3.75 -4.50
C SER A 239 9.27 -2.68 -5.57
N LYS A 240 10.04 -1.58 -5.62
CA LYS A 240 9.77 -0.44 -6.52
C LYS A 240 10.89 -0.12 -7.51
N LYS A 241 11.66 -1.11 -7.96
CA LYS A 241 12.64 -0.88 -9.04
C LYS A 241 12.88 -2.14 -9.84
N GLU A 242 12.13 -2.33 -10.93
CA GLU A 242 12.58 -2.88 -12.22
C GLU A 242 11.44 -2.73 -13.24
N VAL A 243 11.42 -1.62 -13.98
CA VAL A 243 11.08 -1.57 -15.42
C VAL A 243 11.66 -0.24 -15.92
N VAL A 244 12.90 -0.22 -16.38
CA VAL A 244 13.34 0.62 -17.51
C VAL A 244 14.51 -0.11 -18.18
N ASP A 245 14.32 -0.27 -19.48
CA ASP A 245 15.10 -0.86 -20.57
C ASP A 245 16.59 -0.45 -20.63
N ASN A 246 17.40 -1.21 -21.41
CA ASN A 246 18.46 -0.75 -22.33
C ASN A 246 19.62 -1.77 -22.52
N THR A 247 19.49 -2.59 -23.58
CA THR A 247 20.37 -2.66 -24.77
C THR A 247 21.83 -2.11 -24.69
N THR A 248 22.76 -3.03 -24.99
CA THR A 248 24.08 -2.88 -25.65
C THR A 248 25.36 -2.64 -24.81
N THR A 249 26.21 -3.65 -24.90
CA THR A 249 27.62 -3.84 -24.50
C THR A 249 28.61 -3.00 -25.37
N PRO A 250 29.95 -3.03 -25.16
CA PRO A 250 30.70 -2.02 -24.42
C PRO A 250 31.85 -1.37 -25.25
N GLU A 251 32.67 -0.59 -24.54
CA GLU A 251 34.14 -0.48 -24.70
C GLU A 251 34.77 0.76 -25.38
N SER A 252 35.69 1.34 -24.59
CA SER A 252 37.02 1.83 -24.97
C SER A 252 37.27 3.32 -25.27
N SER A 253 38.04 3.89 -24.33
CA SER A 253 39.27 4.67 -24.54
C SER A 253 39.24 6.20 -24.70
N ASN A 254 40.11 6.79 -23.87
CA ASN A 254 40.95 7.97 -24.07
C ASN A 254 40.37 9.38 -23.87
N ALA A 255 40.88 10.02 -22.81
CA ALA A 255 41.06 11.47 -22.66
C ALA A 255 42.41 11.90 -23.31
N PRO A 256 42.91 13.15 -23.18
CA PRO A 256 42.32 14.45 -22.83
C PRO A 256 42.81 15.63 -23.74
N SER A 257 42.55 16.88 -23.30
CA SER A 257 43.15 18.18 -23.71
C SER A 257 42.50 18.87 -24.92
N SER A 258 42.27 20.18 -25.00
CA SER A 258 42.90 21.34 -24.35
C SER A 258 42.03 22.62 -24.52
N ILE A 259 41.98 23.44 -23.47
CA ILE A 259 42.32 24.89 -23.47
C ILE A 259 41.62 25.81 -24.50
N ASN A 260 40.75 26.73 -24.05
CA ASN A 260 41.02 28.20 -24.09
C ASN A 260 39.87 29.11 -23.60
N SER A 261 40.25 30.00 -22.68
CA SER A 261 39.95 31.44 -22.56
C SER A 261 38.53 32.04 -22.66
N SER A 262 38.19 32.71 -21.55
CA SER A 262 37.27 33.81 -21.23
C SER A 262 37.18 35.01 -22.24
N PRO A 263 36.56 36.17 -21.90
CA PRO A 263 35.15 36.53 -22.12
C PRO A 263 34.98 37.84 -22.94
N ALA A 264 33.72 38.31 -23.02
CA ALA A 264 33.27 39.69 -23.33
C ALA A 264 33.05 40.12 -24.80
N SER A 265 31.80 40.49 -25.11
CA SER A 265 31.43 41.77 -25.73
C SER A 265 29.90 41.90 -25.92
N LYS A 266 29.30 42.86 -25.20
CA LYS A 266 28.16 43.70 -25.63
C LYS A 266 28.76 44.90 -26.44
N PRO A 267 28.02 45.86 -27.06
CA PRO A 267 26.61 46.27 -26.87
C PRO A 267 25.86 46.77 -28.16
N LEU A 268 24.73 47.48 -27.94
CA LEU A 268 23.95 48.41 -28.80
C LEU A 268 22.86 47.73 -29.65
N ASN A 269 21.61 48.20 -29.76
CA ASN A 269 20.96 49.50 -29.47
C ASN A 269 19.44 49.21 -29.40
N GLY A 270 18.65 49.75 -28.47
CA GLY A 270 17.94 51.05 -28.56
C GLY A 270 16.53 50.86 -27.95
N SER A 271 16.24 51.48 -26.80
CA SER A 271 15.31 52.63 -26.63
C SER A 271 13.91 52.38 -27.21
N SER A 272 12.83 52.40 -26.41
CA SER A 272 12.26 53.64 -25.86
C SER A 272 11.39 53.42 -24.60
N HIS A 273 11.31 54.50 -23.84
CA HIS A 273 10.87 54.70 -22.45
C HIS A 273 9.33 54.77 -22.20
N PRO A 274 8.91 54.86 -20.90
CA PRO A 274 7.54 54.72 -20.39
C PRO A 274 6.82 56.07 -20.18
N PRO A 275 5.67 56.11 -19.48
CA PRO A 275 5.64 56.59 -18.08
C PRO A 275 4.65 55.77 -17.20
N SER A 276 4.90 55.48 -15.92
CA SER A 276 5.00 56.34 -14.72
C SER A 276 3.69 57.06 -14.34
N SER A 277 3.08 56.59 -13.25
CA SER A 277 2.77 57.35 -12.02
C SER A 277 1.31 57.51 -11.56
N CYS A 278 1.21 57.44 -10.23
CA CYS A 278 0.29 58.14 -9.33
C CYS A 278 -1.16 57.65 -9.14
N SER A 279 -1.35 57.06 -7.95
CA SER A 279 -2.56 57.15 -7.12
C SER A 279 -2.92 58.62 -6.82
N PRO A 280 -4.17 58.89 -6.40
CA PRO A 280 -4.39 59.11 -4.96
C PRO A 280 -5.74 58.60 -4.41
N LEU A 281 -5.78 58.53 -3.08
CA LEU A 281 -6.94 58.41 -2.19
C LEU A 281 -8.06 59.41 -2.51
N SER A 282 -9.32 59.01 -2.28
CA SER A 282 -10.36 59.92 -1.77
C SER A 282 -11.29 59.19 -0.80
N SER A 283 -11.43 59.80 0.37
CA SER A 283 -12.43 59.51 1.40
C SER A 283 -13.79 60.14 1.08
N GLN A 284 -14.79 59.69 1.84
CA GLN A 284 -16.04 60.36 2.26
C GLN A 284 -17.36 60.14 1.48
N ALA A 285 -18.32 59.58 2.24
CA ALA A 285 -19.64 60.15 2.58
C ALA A 285 -20.91 59.69 1.82
N THR A 286 -21.82 59.12 2.64
CA THR A 286 -23.29 59.32 2.68
C THR A 286 -24.13 58.94 1.45
N LYS A 287 -24.93 57.88 1.56
CA LYS A 287 -26.34 57.86 2.02
C LYS A 287 -26.82 56.42 2.14
#